data_AF-M7MFJ3-F1
#
_entry.id   AF-M7MFJ3-F1
#
_cell.length_a   1.000
_cell.length_b   1.000
_cell.length_c   1.000
_cell.angle_alpha   90.00
_cell.angle_beta   90.00
_cell.angle_gamma   90.00
#
_symmetry.space_group_name_H-M   'P 1'
#
loop_
_entity.id
_entity.type
_entity.pdbx_description
1 polymer ?
#
loop_
_entity_poly.entity_id
_entity_poly.type
_entity_poly.pdbx_seq_one_letter_code
_entity_poly.pdbx_strand_id
1 'polypeptide(L)'
;MELGANDGLRGVPLTETRANLQAIIDEVREQSPKTLIVLAGMELPPNMGEDYTTEFRQLYADLAEINKLAFIPFILKDVGGIQSLNLKDGIHPNKAGHKIVADNVWEVIGPLIKS
;
A
#
# COMPACT_ATOMS: atom_id res chain seq x y z
N MET A 1 -0.61 4.52 -6.22
CA MET A 1 0.74 3.96 -6.05
C MET A 1 0.64 2.80 -5.09
N GLU A 2 0.92 1.59 -5.57
CA GLU A 2 0.95 0.33 -4.80
C GLU A 2 2.27 -0.35 -5.16
N LEU A 3 3.31 -0.07 -4.36
CA LEU A 3 4.69 -0.52 -4.55
C LEU A 3 5.31 -0.69 -3.15
N GLY A 4 6.39 -1.48 -3.06
CA GLY A 4 7.20 -1.63 -1.84
C GLY A 4 7.02 -2.95 -1.10
N ALA A 5 5.95 -3.72 -1.35
CA ALA A 5 5.79 -5.05 -0.75
C ALA A 5 6.92 -6.01 -1.11
N ASN A 6 7.41 -5.96 -2.37
CA ASN A 6 8.57 -6.77 -2.80
C ASN A 6 9.86 -6.38 -2.06
N ASP A 7 10.07 -5.10 -1.80
CA ASP A 7 11.24 -4.60 -1.07
C ASP A 7 11.19 -5.09 0.38
N GLY A 8 10.03 -4.95 1.01
CA GLY A 8 9.77 -5.48 2.35
C GLY A 8 9.99 -6.99 2.44
N LEU A 9 9.43 -7.78 1.52
CA LEU A 9 9.60 -9.24 1.47
C LEU A 9 11.06 -9.68 1.20
N ARG A 10 11.85 -8.84 0.54
CA ARG A 10 13.28 -9.07 0.28
C ARG A 10 14.18 -8.58 1.41
N GLY A 11 13.63 -7.91 2.43
CA GLY A 11 14.41 -7.32 3.52
C GLY A 11 15.27 -6.14 3.08
N VAL A 12 14.86 -5.41 2.04
CA VAL A 12 15.51 -4.15 1.65
C VAL A 12 15.42 -3.16 2.83
N PRO A 13 16.46 -2.35 3.08
CA PRO A 13 16.41 -1.32 4.12
C PRO A 13 15.22 -0.38 3.92
N LEU A 14 14.44 -0.15 4.98
CA LEU A 14 13.24 0.70 4.90
C LEU A 14 13.54 2.15 4.52
N THR A 15 14.76 2.61 4.80
CA THR A 15 15.25 3.91 4.35
C THR A 15 15.34 4.01 2.82
N GLU A 16 15.75 2.93 2.15
CA GLU A 16 15.81 2.84 0.70
C GLU A 16 14.40 2.75 0.10
N THR A 17 13.53 1.89 0.65
CA THR A 17 12.12 1.82 0.25
C THR A 17 11.44 3.18 0.36
N ARG A 18 11.66 3.91 1.47
CA ARG A 18 11.11 5.26 1.68
C ARG A 18 11.63 6.24 0.64
N ALA A 19 12.94 6.26 0.39
CA ALA A 19 13.56 7.17 -0.57
C ALA A 19 13.04 6.91 -1.99
N ASN A 20 12.91 5.65 -2.38
CA ASN A 20 12.39 5.26 -3.70
C ASN A 20 10.92 5.69 -3.88
N LEU A 21 10.06 5.44 -2.88
CA LEU A 21 8.66 5.86 -2.94
C LEU A 21 8.52 7.40 -2.96
N GLN A 22 9.34 8.13 -2.19
CA GLN A 22 9.35 9.59 -2.22
C GLN A 22 9.78 10.12 -3.59
N ALA A 23 10.84 9.56 -4.19
CA ALA A 23 11.30 9.95 -5.51
C ALA A 23 10.21 9.77 -6.59
N ILE A 24 9.43 8.68 -6.52
CA ILE A 24 8.29 8.47 -7.42
C ILE A 24 7.20 9.54 -7.21
N ILE A 25 6.89 9.87 -5.96
CA ILE A 25 5.91 10.93 -5.65
C ILE A 25 6.37 12.28 -6.21
N ASP A 26 7.63 12.61 -6.03
CA ASP A 26 8.23 13.87 -6.48
C ASP A 26 8.23 13.96 -8.01
N GLU A 27 8.65 12.89 -8.70
CA GLU A 27 8.64 12.82 -10.16
C GLU A 27 7.23 13.01 -10.74
N VAL A 28 6.23 12.33 -10.17
CA VAL A 28 4.82 12.47 -10.62
C VAL A 28 4.33 13.91 -10.46
N ARG A 29 4.72 14.59 -9.38
CA ARG A 29 4.35 15.99 -9.13
C ARG A 29 5.04 16.96 -10.07
N GLU A 30 6.30 16.72 -10.38
CA GLU A 30 7.06 17.54 -11.32
C GLU A 30 6.45 17.42 -12.73
N GLN A 31 6.23 16.20 -13.19
CA GLN A 31 5.74 15.94 -14.56
C GLN A 31 4.24 16.20 -14.72
N SER A 32 3.45 16.05 -13.67
CA SER A 32 1.99 16.20 -13.73
C SER A 32 1.41 16.75 -12.42
N PRO A 33 1.57 18.06 -12.16
CA PRO A 33 1.18 18.68 -10.88
C PRO A 33 -0.30 18.56 -10.50
N LYS A 34 -1.18 18.23 -11.47
CA LYS A 34 -2.62 18.05 -11.25
C LYS A 34 -3.01 16.61 -10.93
N THR A 35 -2.08 15.66 -11.03
CA THR A 35 -2.35 14.25 -10.75
C THR A 35 -2.65 14.05 -9.27
N LEU A 36 -3.80 13.45 -8.97
CA LEU A 36 -4.12 12.98 -7.64
C LEU A 36 -3.41 11.65 -7.40
N ILE A 37 -2.51 11.63 -6.42
CA ILE A 37 -1.83 10.41 -6.00
C ILE A 37 -2.58 9.81 -4.81
N VAL A 38 -3.01 8.56 -4.97
CA VAL A 38 -3.52 7.72 -3.89
C VAL A 38 -2.43 6.73 -3.52
N LEU A 39 -1.98 6.73 -2.27
CA LEU A 39 -1.00 5.78 -1.74
C LEU A 39 -1.74 4.59 -1.14
N ALA A 40 -1.40 3.37 -1.58
CA ALA A 40 -1.88 2.14 -0.98
C ALA A 40 -0.82 1.60 -0.01
N GLY A 41 -1.16 1.56 1.28
CA GLY A 41 -0.37 0.96 2.33
C GLY A 41 -0.39 -0.57 2.25
N MET A 42 0.70 -1.15 2.72
CA MET A 42 0.97 -2.58 2.70
C MET A 42 1.39 -3.05 4.10
N GLU A 43 1.07 -4.31 4.42
CA GLU A 43 1.60 -4.99 5.60
C GLU A 43 2.48 -6.16 5.15
N LEU A 44 3.42 -6.55 6.01
CA LEU A 44 4.31 -7.68 5.79
C LEU A 44 3.92 -8.86 6.69
N PRO A 45 4.26 -10.09 6.28
CA PRO A 45 4.07 -11.28 7.10
C PRO A 45 4.70 -11.15 8.50
N PRO A 46 4.02 -11.57 9.58
CA PRO A 46 4.52 -11.45 10.95
C PRO A 46 5.86 -12.16 11.23
N ASN A 47 6.21 -13.16 10.41
CA ASN A 47 7.47 -13.90 10.54
C ASN A 47 8.72 -13.09 10.14
N MET A 48 8.56 -11.85 9.66
CA MET A 48 9.67 -10.94 9.37
C MET A 48 10.11 -10.10 10.57
N GLY A 49 9.44 -10.23 11.72
CA GLY A 49 9.75 -9.49 12.94
C GLY A 49 8.82 -8.29 13.17
N GLU A 50 8.36 -8.13 14.41
CA GLU A 50 7.37 -7.11 14.78
C GLU A 50 7.87 -5.69 14.54
N ASP A 51 9.12 -5.39 14.90
CA ASP A 51 9.74 -4.07 14.69
C ASP A 51 9.77 -3.72 13.19
N TYR A 52 10.29 -4.63 12.35
CA TYR A 52 10.39 -4.40 10.91
C TYR A 52 9.03 -4.22 10.24
N THR A 53 8.05 -5.08 10.58
CA THR A 53 6.69 -4.97 10.02
C THR A 53 5.96 -3.72 10.50
N THR A 54 6.18 -3.28 11.75
CA THR A 54 5.63 -2.04 12.30
C THR A 54 6.22 -0.81 11.63
N GLU A 55 7.55 -0.75 11.48
CA GLU A 55 8.23 0.33 10.79
C GLU A 55 7.83 0.39 9.31
N PHE A 56 7.69 -0.77 8.65
CA PHE A 56 7.24 -0.84 7.26
C PHE A 56 5.83 -0.25 7.09
N ARG A 57 4.90 -0.59 7.98
CA ARG A 57 3.55 0.00 7.99
C ARG A 57 3.60 1.52 8.23
N GLN A 58 4.38 1.96 9.21
CA GLN A 58 4.51 3.38 9.57
C GLN A 58 5.08 4.21 8.43
N LEU A 59 6.02 3.65 7.65
CA LEU A 59 6.60 4.30 6.48
C LEU A 59 5.54 4.81 5.49
N TYR A 60 4.49 4.02 5.20
CA TYR A 60 3.43 4.45 4.29
C TYR A 60 2.56 5.55 4.90
N ALA A 61 2.24 5.46 6.19
CA ALA A 61 1.46 6.48 6.88
C ALA A 61 2.21 7.82 6.89
N ASP A 62 3.51 7.81 7.20
CA ASP A 62 4.36 9.00 7.19
C ASP A 62 4.44 9.62 5.78
N LEU A 63 4.66 8.79 4.75
CA LEU A 63 4.73 9.26 3.37
C LEU A 63 3.42 9.90 2.94
N ALA A 64 2.28 9.29 3.28
CA ALA A 64 0.97 9.86 3.00
C ALA A 64 0.77 11.20 3.71
N GLU A 65 1.12 11.30 4.99
CA GLU A 65 0.94 12.51 5.79
C GLU A 65 1.82 13.67 5.28
N ILE A 66 3.14 13.45 5.16
CA ILE A 66 4.11 14.47 4.74
C ILE A 66 3.76 15.00 3.34
N ASN A 67 3.31 14.11 2.46
CA ASN A 67 2.94 14.46 1.11
C ASN A 67 1.45 14.85 0.97
N LYS A 68 0.62 14.79 2.02
CA LYS A 68 -0.82 15.08 1.95
C LYS A 68 -1.55 14.25 0.87
N LEU A 69 -1.23 12.96 0.79
CA LEU A 69 -1.82 12.05 -0.17
C LEU A 69 -3.12 11.45 0.36
N ALA A 70 -4.05 11.12 -0.55
CA ALA A 70 -5.10 10.19 -0.21
C ALA A 70 -4.47 8.81 0.09
N PHE A 71 -4.95 8.15 1.15
CA PHE A 71 -4.28 6.98 1.70
C PHE A 71 -5.25 5.84 1.95
N ILE A 72 -4.90 4.65 1.46
CA ILE A 72 -5.54 3.38 1.81
C ILE A 72 -4.62 2.72 2.84
N PRO A 73 -4.98 2.63 4.14
CA PRO A 73 -4.07 2.15 5.18
C PRO A 73 -3.51 0.75 4.93
N PHE A 74 -4.36 -0.16 4.44
CA PHE A 74 -3.96 -1.49 4.02
C PHE A 74 -4.86 -1.98 2.88
N ILE A 75 -4.29 -2.20 1.70
CA ILE A 75 -5.07 -2.59 0.52
C ILE A 75 -5.75 -3.96 0.66
N LEU A 76 -5.14 -4.88 1.41
CA LEU A 76 -5.67 -6.23 1.67
C LEU A 76 -6.43 -6.32 3.00
N LYS A 77 -6.91 -5.19 3.55
CA LYS A 77 -7.80 -5.19 4.73
C LYS A 77 -8.95 -6.17 4.53
N ASP A 78 -9.22 -7.00 5.54
CA ASP A 78 -10.24 -8.06 5.51
C ASP A 78 -10.05 -9.12 4.40
N VAL A 79 -8.84 -9.23 3.84
CA VAL A 79 -8.48 -10.20 2.80
C VAL A 79 -7.19 -10.95 3.14
N GLY A 80 -6.10 -10.25 3.44
CA GLY A 80 -4.78 -10.85 3.68
C GLY A 80 -4.81 -11.90 4.81
N GLY A 81 -4.23 -13.07 4.57
CA GLY A 81 -4.19 -14.16 5.56
C GLY A 81 -5.48 -14.99 5.68
N ILE A 82 -6.57 -14.60 5.01
CA ILE A 82 -7.83 -15.36 5.03
C ILE A 82 -7.81 -16.39 3.91
N GLN A 83 -7.64 -17.67 4.25
CA GLN A 83 -7.44 -18.75 3.28
C GLN A 83 -8.53 -18.84 2.21
N SER A 84 -9.80 -18.61 2.57
CA SER A 84 -10.93 -18.67 1.62
C SER A 84 -10.95 -17.53 0.60
N LEU A 85 -10.20 -16.45 0.84
CA LEU A 85 -10.15 -15.25 0.01
C LEU A 85 -8.85 -15.13 -0.78
N ASN A 86 -7.88 -16.02 -0.58
CA ASN A 86 -6.58 -15.99 -1.24
C ASN A 86 -6.32 -17.24 -2.08
N LEU A 87 -5.27 -17.17 -2.89
CA LEU A 87 -4.61 -18.30 -3.51
C LEU A 87 -3.84 -19.10 -2.44
N LYS A 88 -3.17 -20.18 -2.85
CA LYS A 88 -2.47 -21.11 -1.94
C LYS A 88 -1.37 -20.44 -1.10
N ASP A 89 -0.85 -19.30 -1.53
CA ASP A 89 0.17 -18.52 -0.81
C ASP A 89 -0.40 -17.70 0.36
N GLY A 90 -1.72 -17.55 0.48
CA GLY A 90 -2.38 -16.84 1.58
C GLY A 90 -2.34 -15.31 1.50
N ILE A 91 -1.76 -14.72 0.44
CA ILE A 91 -1.62 -13.26 0.31
C ILE A 91 -2.06 -12.70 -1.04
N HIS A 92 -2.13 -13.52 -2.09
CA HIS A 92 -2.69 -13.12 -3.38
C HIS A 92 -4.20 -13.38 -3.38
N PRO A 93 -5.06 -12.36 -3.51
CA PRO A 93 -6.50 -12.56 -3.49
C PRO A 93 -6.98 -13.46 -4.64
N ASN A 94 -7.96 -14.31 -4.35
CA ASN A 94 -8.73 -15.01 -5.38
C ASN A 94 -9.88 -14.11 -5.89
N LYS A 95 -10.78 -14.65 -6.73
CA LYS A 95 -11.91 -13.88 -7.28
C LYS A 95 -12.78 -13.22 -6.20
N ALA A 96 -13.05 -13.91 -5.09
CA ALA A 96 -13.85 -13.36 -4.00
C ALA A 96 -13.06 -12.30 -3.21
N GLY A 97 -11.78 -12.57 -2.91
CA GLY A 97 -10.89 -11.60 -2.26
C GLY A 97 -10.74 -10.30 -3.05
N HIS A 98 -10.58 -10.38 -4.37
CA HIS A 98 -10.50 -9.21 -5.23
C HIS A 98 -11.75 -8.32 -5.20
N LYS A 99 -12.94 -8.88 -4.94
CA LYS A 99 -14.14 -8.07 -4.75
C LYS A 99 -14.00 -7.16 -3.52
N ILE A 100 -13.50 -7.71 -2.41
CA ILE A 100 -13.29 -6.96 -1.17
C ILE A 100 -12.16 -5.95 -1.33
N VAL A 101 -11.06 -6.31 -2.00
CA VAL A 101 -9.98 -5.37 -2.33
C VAL A 101 -10.52 -4.19 -3.16
N ALA A 102 -11.40 -4.44 -4.13
CA ALA A 102 -12.02 -3.38 -4.91
C ALA A 102 -12.88 -2.46 -4.03
N ASP A 103 -13.64 -3.02 -3.09
CA ASP A 103 -14.44 -2.25 -2.12
C ASP A 103 -13.52 -1.37 -1.24
N ASN A 104 -12.41 -1.92 -0.70
CA ASN A 104 -11.41 -1.16 0.09
C ASN A 104 -10.79 0.02 -0.69
N VAL A 105 -10.44 -0.21 -1.96
CA VAL A 105 -9.88 0.84 -2.83
C VAL A 105 -10.94 1.90 -3.14
N TRP A 106 -12.19 1.46 -3.38
CA TRP A 106 -13.28 2.34 -3.76
C TRP A 106 -13.71 3.28 -2.63
N GLU A 107 -13.63 2.86 -1.37
CA GLU A 107 -13.88 3.72 -0.20
C GLU A 107 -13.02 5.00 -0.23
N VAL A 108 -11.80 4.91 -0.75
CA VAL A 108 -10.87 6.06 -0.86
C VAL A 108 -10.98 6.77 -2.21
N ILE A 109 -11.02 6.04 -3.33
CA ILE A 109 -10.99 6.64 -4.66
C ILE A 109 -12.37 7.20 -5.06
N GLY A 110 -13.46 6.54 -4.69
CA GLY A 110 -14.82 6.91 -5.07
C GLY A 110 -15.18 8.37 -4.75
N PRO A 111 -14.89 8.89 -3.54
CA PRO A 111 -15.10 10.29 -3.21
C PRO A 111 -14.24 11.28 -4.01
N LEU A 112 -13.06 10.87 -4.49
CA LEU A 112 -12.12 11.74 -5.20
C LEU A 112 -12.50 12.00 -6.67
N ILE A 113 -13.29 11.09 -7.27
CA ILE A 113 -13.60 11.11 -8.71
C ILE A 113 -15.06 11.46 -9.02
N LYS A 114 -15.91 11.67 -8.00
CA LYS A 114 -17.33 12.03 -8.15
C LYS A 114 -17.56 13.54 -8.13
N SER A 115 -16.67 14.29 -8.78
CA SER A 115 -16.78 15.74 -8.98
C SER A 115 -17.79 16.12 -10.07
#